data_AF-A0A1I4W1P7-F1
#
_entry.id   AF-A0A1I4W1P7-F1
#
_cell.length_a   1.000
_cell.length_b   1.000
_cell.length_c   1.000
_cell.angle_alpha   90.00
_cell.angle_beta   90.00
_cell.angle_gamma   90.00
#
_symmetry.space_group_name_H-M   'P 1'
#
loop_
_entity.id
_entity.type
_entity.pdbx_description
1 polymer ?
#
loop_
_entity_poly.entity_id
_entity_poly.type
_entity_poly.pdbx_seq_one_letter_code
_entity_poly.pdbx_strand_id
1 'polypeptide(L)' 'MLPNEVTSRELILWRRDQLGEGITTSTWNNQVRHSGAIYNQGIKKKWLILNENPLNETQYHREVNLRKPSAGIG' A
#
# COMPACT_ATOMS: atom_id res chain seq x y z
N MET A 1 5.15 3.52 17.82
CA MET A 1 6.00 3.39 16.62
C MET A 1 6.16 4.77 16.01
N LEU A 2 7.39 5.21 15.83
CA LEU A 2 7.70 6.46 15.12
C LEU A 2 7.70 6.22 13.60
N PRO A 3 7.48 7.25 12.77
CA PRO A 3 7.46 7.09 11.32
C PRO A 3 8.76 6.51 10.73
N ASN A 4 9.91 6.79 11.34
CA ASN A 4 11.22 6.26 10.91
C ASN A 4 11.42 4.78 11.29
N GLU A 5 10.53 4.19 12.07
CA GLU A 5 10.63 2.82 12.57
C GLU A 5 9.65 1.86 11.87
N VAL A 6 8.86 2.36 10.91
CA VAL A 6 7.88 1.56 10.20
C VAL A 6 8.59 0.53 9.31
N THR A 7 8.26 -0.73 9.53
CA THR A 7 8.77 -1.87 8.74
C THR A 7 7.64 -2.52 7.95
N SER A 8 7.99 -3.35 6.96
CA SER A 8 7.02 -4.15 6.20
C SER A 8 6.18 -5.06 7.10
N ARG A 9 6.75 -5.56 8.21
CA ARG A 9 6.01 -6.37 9.19
C ARG A 9 4.85 -5.58 9.81
N GLU A 10 5.12 -4.35 10.23
CA GLU A 10 4.10 -3.50 10.86
C GLU A 10 3.00 -3.12 9.86
N LEU A 11 3.36 -2.90 8.59
CA LEU A 11 2.38 -2.64 7.53
C LEU A 11 1.50 -3.86 7.21
N ILE A 12 2.06 -5.07 7.26
CA ILE A 12 1.29 -6.32 7.11
C ILE A 12 0.33 -6.52 8.28
N LEU A 13 0.79 -6.30 9.52
CA LEU A 13 -0.06 -6.41 10.71
C LEU A 13 -1.18 -5.37 10.68
N TRP A 14 -0.86 -4.13 10.34
CA TRP A 14 -1.84 -3.07 10.19
C TRP A 14 -2.90 -3.43 9.14
N ARG A 15 -2.49 -3.96 7.97
CA ARG A 15 -3.42 -4.43 6.94
C ARG A 15 -4.35 -5.52 7.47
N ARG A 16 -3.78 -6.55 8.11
CA ARG A 16 -4.53 -7.67 8.67
C ARG A 16 -5.59 -7.17 9.65
N ASP A 17 -5.19 -6.29 10.56
CA ASP A 17 -6.06 -5.78 11.62
C ASP A 17 -7.19 -4.94 11.01
N GLN A 18 -6.86 -4.00 10.12
CA GLN A 18 -7.87 -3.18 9.44
C GLN A 18 -8.90 -4.00 8.65
N LEU A 19 -8.44 -4.99 7.86
CA LEU A 19 -9.36 -5.85 7.12
C LEU A 19 -10.16 -6.77 8.05
N GLY A 20 -9.59 -7.18 9.19
CA GLY A 20 -10.28 -7.92 10.25
C GLY A 20 -11.41 -7.13 10.89
N GLU A 21 -11.25 -5.81 11.03
CA GLU A 21 -12.29 -4.86 11.46
C GLU A 21 -13.34 -4.57 10.37
N GLY A 22 -13.26 -5.23 9.21
CA GLY A 22 -14.26 -5.14 8.15
C GLY A 22 -14.12 -3.93 7.24
N ILE A 23 -13.00 -3.18 7.28
CA ILE A 23 -12.78 -2.13 6.28
C ILE A 23 -12.56 -2.76 4.90
N THR A 24 -13.06 -2.10 3.86
CA THR A 24 -12.88 -2.60 2.50
C THR A 24 -11.44 -2.49 2.04
N THR A 25 -11.01 -3.36 1.12
CA THR A 25 -9.72 -3.24 0.44
C THR A 25 -9.53 -1.88 -0.25
N SER A 26 -10.61 -1.27 -0.75
CA SER A 26 -10.56 0.07 -1.35
C SER A 26 -10.24 1.14 -0.30
N THR A 27 -10.90 1.08 0.85
CA THR A 27 -10.63 1.98 1.99
C THR A 27 -9.19 1.81 2.49
N TRP A 28 -8.72 0.58 2.64
CA TRP A 28 -7.33 0.27 2.96
C TRP A 28 -6.35 0.89 1.96
N ASN A 29 -6.56 0.67 0.66
CA ASN A 29 -5.69 1.20 -0.38
C ASN A 29 -5.64 2.75 -0.35
N ASN A 30 -6.77 3.41 -0.04
CA ASN A 30 -6.80 4.86 0.14
C ASN A 30 -5.95 5.30 1.36
N GLN A 31 -6.05 4.61 2.50
CA GLN A 31 -5.22 4.90 3.67
C GLN A 31 -3.72 4.76 3.36
N VAL A 32 -3.33 3.69 2.66
CA VAL A 32 -1.94 3.46 2.22
C VAL A 32 -1.47 4.55 1.28
N ARG A 33 -2.30 4.95 0.30
CA ARG A 33 -1.97 6.03 -0.66
C ARG A 33 -1.76 7.37 0.04
N HIS A 34 -2.64 7.76 0.95
CA HIS A 34 -2.52 9.02 1.68
C HIS A 34 -1.30 9.03 2.60
N SER A 35 -1.08 7.94 3.33
CA SER A 35 0.12 7.78 4.16
C SER A 35 1.39 7.84 3.31
N GLY A 36 1.37 7.21 2.13
CA GLY A 36 2.48 7.24 1.18
C GLY A 36 2.81 8.66 0.73
N ALA A 37 1.81 9.50 0.47
CA ALA A 37 2.02 10.92 0.15
C ALA A 37 2.72 11.68 1.30
N ILE A 38 2.33 11.42 2.55
CA ILE A 38 2.95 12.04 3.73
C ILE A 38 4.41 11.60 3.88
N TYR A 39 4.70 10.30 3.73
CA TYR A 39 6.06 9.76 3.74
C TYR A 39 6.94 10.37 2.65
N ASN A 40 6.44 10.43 1.42
CA ASN A 40 7.15 11.04 0.30
C ASN A 40 7.49 12.50 0.57
N GLN A 41 6.55 13.26 1.14
CA GLN A 41 6.78 14.65 1.51
C GLN A 41 7.80 14.76 2.65
N GLY A 42 7.69 13.93 3.69
CA GLY A 42 8.61 13.91 4.83
C GLY A 42 10.04 13.57 4.43
N ILE A 43 10.23 12.59 3.54
CA ILE A 43 11.53 12.22 2.96
C ILE A 43 12.08 13.38 2.12
N LYS A 44 11.27 13.92 1.19
CA LYS A 44 11.67 15.05 0.33
C LYS A 44 12.11 16.28 1.13
N LYS A 45 11.45 16.54 2.26
CA LYS A 45 11.75 17.67 3.16
C LYS A 45 12.79 17.35 4.23
N LYS A 46 13.31 16.12 4.27
CA LYS A 46 14.26 15.61 5.28
C LYS A 46 13.72 15.71 6.72
N TRP A 47 12.40 15.56 6.90
CA TRP A 47 11.77 15.39 8.21
C TRP A 47 11.85 13.93 8.69
N LEU A 48 11.94 13.01 7.72
CA LEU A 48 12.15 11.60 7.94
C LEU A 48 13.56 11.24 7.47
N ILE A 49 14.23 10.38 8.24
CA ILE A 49 15.56 9.86 7.94
C ILE A 49 15.36 8.49 7.29
N LEU A 50 14.67 8.50 6.15
CA LEU A 50 14.37 7.31 5.36
C LEU A 50 14.84 7.54 3.93
N ASN A 51 15.43 6.52 3.34
CA ASN A 51 15.88 6.57 1.94
C ASN A 51 14.74 6.27 0.97
N GLU A 52 13.74 5.51 1.43
CA GLU A 52 12.59 5.11 0.62
C GLU A 52 11.29 5.14 1.45
N ASN A 53 10.17 5.17 0.74
CA ASN A 53 8.85 5.15 1.36
C ASN A 53 8.47 3.69 1.68
N PRO A 54 8.23 3.34 2.95
CA PRO A 54 7.92 1.97 3.35
C PRO A 54 6.59 1.46 2.77
N LEU A 55 5.72 2.35 2.28
CA LEU A 55 4.40 2.02 1.74
C LEU A 55 4.39 1.71 0.23
N ASN A 56 5.52 1.83 -0.47
CA ASN A 56 5.59 1.70 -1.94
C ASN A 56 5.04 0.36 -2.46
N GLU A 57 5.28 -0.74 -1.74
CA GLU A 57 4.82 -2.09 -2.12
C GLU A 57 3.60 -2.57 -1.33
N THR A 58 2.97 -1.69 -0.55
CA THR A 58 1.91 -2.07 0.40
C THR A 58 0.50 -2.07 -0.21
N GLN A 59 0.34 -1.53 -1.42
CA GLN A 59 -0.96 -1.47 -2.10
C GLN A 59 -1.35 -2.83 -2.67
N TYR A 60 -2.56 -3.28 -2.37
CA TYR A 60 -3.09 -4.48 -3.02
C TYR A 60 -3.51 -4.14 -4.45
N HIS A 61 -2.77 -4.67 -5.42
CA HIS A 61 -3.23 -4.75 -6.79
C HIS A 61 -4.07 -6.01 -6.92
N ARG A 62 -5.36 -5.85 -7.24
CA ARG A 62 -6.18 -6.98 -7.67
C ARG A 62 -5.48 -7.57 -8.88
N GLU A 63 -5.14 -8.86 -8.85
CA GLU A 63 -4.67 -9.56 -10.05
C GLU A 63 -5.71 -9.30 -11.13
N VAL A 64 -5.34 -8.48 -12.11
CA VAL A 64 -6.11 -8.37 -13.33
C VAL A 64 -5.81 -9.68 -14.03
N ASN A 65 -6.70 -10.66 -13.89
CA ASN A 65 -6.76 -11.76 -14.83
C ASN A 65 -6.95 -11.11 -16.21
N LEU A 66 -5.84 -10.89 -16.93
CA LEU A 66 -5.83 -10.59 -18.35
C LEU A 66 -6.59 -11.75 -18.99
N ARG A 67 -7.90 -11.58 -19.21
CA ARG A 67 -8.66 -12.48 -20.07
C ARG A 67 -7.93 -12.42 -21.40
N LYS A 68 -7.19 -13.48 -21.74
CA LYS A 68 -6.68 -13.68 -23.09
C LYS A 68 -7.89 -13.52 -24.02
N PRO A 69 -7.83 -12.70 -25.08
CA PRO A 69 -8.93 -12.62 -26.02
C PRO A 69 -9.20 -14.03 -26.53
N SER A 70 -10.42 -14.51 -26.34
CA SER A 70 -10.88 -15.75 -26.95
C SER A 70 -10.62 -15.61 -28.45
N ALA A 71 -9.76 -16.48 -28.99
CA ALA A 71 -9.64 -16.62 -30.42
C ALA A 71 -11.02 -17.05 -30.94
N GLY A 72 -11.76 -16.08 -31.46
CA GLY A 72 -13.01 -16.31 -32.15
C GLY A 72 -12.67 -17.00 -33.47
N ILE A 73 -12.90 -18.30 -33.48
CA ILE A 73 -13.05 -19.10 -34.69
C ILE A 73 -14.49 -18.85 -35.15
N GLY A 74 -14.66 -18.34 -36.37
CA GLY A 74 -15.95 -18.06 -37.00
C GLY A 74 -15.76 -17.43 -38.35
#